data_AF-A0AB39ZEL9-F1
#
_entry.id   AF-A0AB39ZEL9-F1
#
_cell.length_a   1.000
_cell.length_b   1.000
_cell.length_c   1.000
_cell.angle_alpha   90.00
_cell.angle_beta   90.00
_cell.angle_gamma   90.00
#
_symmetry.space_group_name_H-M   'P 1'
#
loop_
_entity.id
_entity.type
_entity.pdbx_description
1 polymer ?
#
loop_
_entity_poly.entity_id
_entity_poly.type
_entity_poly.pdbx_seq_one_letter_code
_entity_poly.pdbx_strand_id
1 'polypeptide(L)'
;MSRHRFNNVQVKALPGGLMAHREPEADGGQPTTQKMPMWPSERIAPGGSGAFHSAKVEYSKETADLIRLLVKESKMSMMVRKQIDESLRNGEPLPLPEPPRPNTKNDVDRETLAILERARNAKRKNLRQIEASGAYKLSYYRPPADNRMAGEKAKSQLQFTMAGTHLPDPAIKPRRRPREEQLVTEEDLINELLDQINERAEWLTEMESMGQGKKYRPEIREQIAERLRRIQALESKMKMKSDGGFRFVD
;
A
#
# COMPACT_ATOMS: atom_id res chain seq x y z
N MET A 1 -19.32 -1.68 -21.66
CA MET A 1 -20.22 -2.72 -21.08
C MET A 1 -19.36 -3.83 -20.51
N SER A 2 -19.02 -3.76 -19.22
CA SER A 2 -18.11 -4.73 -18.57
C SER A 2 -18.92 -5.71 -17.72
N ARG A 3 -18.95 -6.98 -18.14
CA ARG A 3 -19.74 -8.05 -17.51
C ARG A 3 -18.99 -8.57 -16.29
N HIS A 4 -19.49 -8.26 -15.09
CA HIS A 4 -19.00 -8.86 -13.85
C HIS A 4 -19.51 -10.30 -13.76
N ARG A 5 -18.58 -11.26 -13.70
CA ARG A 5 -18.85 -12.68 -13.47
C ARG A 5 -19.00 -12.89 -11.97
N PHE A 6 -20.20 -13.24 -11.52
CA PHE A 6 -20.40 -13.74 -10.15
C PHE A 6 -19.94 -15.20 -10.08
N ASN A 7 -19.06 -15.49 -9.13
CA ASN A 7 -18.69 -16.86 -8.75
C ASN A 7 -19.86 -17.47 -7.94
N ASN A 8 -20.55 -18.45 -8.52
CA ASN A 8 -21.46 -19.32 -7.79
C ASN A 8 -20.63 -20.40 -7.07
N VAL A 9 -20.56 -20.33 -5.74
CA VAL A 9 -20.07 -21.46 -4.93
C VAL A 9 -21.26 -22.38 -4.67
N GLN A 10 -21.29 -23.51 -5.37
CA GLN A 10 -22.23 -24.61 -5.08
C GLN A 10 -21.80 -25.29 -3.78
N VAL A 11 -22.57 -25.10 -2.70
CA VAL A 11 -22.45 -25.92 -1.49
C VAL A 11 -23.22 -27.23 -1.71
N LYS A 12 -22.47 -28.32 -1.90
CA LYS A 12 -23.00 -29.70 -1.90
C LYS A 12 -23.48 -30.06 -0.49
N ALA A 13 -24.75 -30.39 -0.35
CA ALA A 13 -25.29 -31.04 0.84
C ALA A 13 -24.83 -32.50 0.86
N LEU A 14 -24.24 -32.97 1.97
CA LEU A 14 -24.08 -34.40 2.26
C LEU A 14 -25.18 -34.88 3.23
N PRO A 15 -25.60 -36.15 3.12
CA PRO A 15 -26.76 -36.67 3.84
C PRO A 15 -26.39 -37.34 5.18
N GLY A 16 -27.30 -37.21 6.14
CA GLY A 16 -27.81 -38.28 7.01
C GLY A 16 -26.85 -39.03 7.95
N GLY A 17 -27.15 -38.90 9.25
CA GLY A 17 -27.12 -40.05 10.16
C GLY A 17 -26.16 -39.94 11.34
N LEU A 18 -26.68 -39.55 12.51
CA LEU A 18 -26.48 -40.27 13.77
C LEU A 18 -27.30 -39.57 14.87
N MET A 19 -28.29 -40.27 15.41
CA MET A 19 -28.66 -40.27 16.84
C MET A 19 -29.90 -41.13 16.98
N ALA A 20 -29.64 -42.42 17.25
CA ALA A 20 -30.62 -43.38 17.69
C ALA A 20 -31.16 -42.95 19.05
N HIS A 21 -32.49 -42.89 19.19
CA HIS A 21 -33.14 -42.82 20.49
C HIS A 21 -33.84 -44.14 20.80
N ARG A 22 -33.52 -44.60 21.99
CA ARG A 22 -33.92 -45.81 22.71
C ARG A 22 -35.38 -45.68 23.14
N GLU A 23 -36.16 -46.74 22.95
CA GLU A 23 -37.54 -46.89 23.42
C GLU A 23 -37.66 -46.82 24.95
N PRO A 24 -38.84 -46.42 25.45
CA PRO A 24 -39.45 -47.22 26.49
C PRO A 24 -40.92 -47.61 26.20
N GLU A 25 -41.18 -48.89 26.48
CA GLU A 25 -42.35 -49.57 27.04
C GLU A 25 -43.72 -48.85 27.05
N ALA A 26 -44.71 -49.60 26.58
CA ALA A 26 -46.11 -49.28 26.47
C ALA A 26 -46.86 -49.34 27.80
N ASP A 27 -47.79 -48.42 28.00
CA ASP A 27 -49.00 -48.71 28.77
C ASP A 27 -50.24 -48.20 28.02
N GLY A 28 -51.29 -49.00 28.06
CA GLY A 28 -52.38 -49.02 27.09
C GLY A 28 -53.45 -47.95 27.27
N GLY A 29 -53.89 -47.39 26.15
CA GLY A 29 -55.11 -46.59 26.05
C GLY A 29 -55.33 -46.07 24.63
N GLN A 30 -56.17 -46.75 23.84
CA GLN A 30 -56.69 -46.28 22.54
C GLN A 30 -58.23 -46.33 22.57
N PRO A 31 -58.97 -45.61 21.71
CA PRO A 31 -58.59 -44.44 20.89
C PRO A 31 -59.64 -43.31 20.99
N THR A 32 -59.22 -42.05 21.13
CA THR A 32 -60.04 -40.93 20.65
C THR A 32 -59.35 -40.33 19.44
N THR A 33 -59.80 -40.73 18.26
CA THR A 33 -59.34 -40.23 16.96
C THR A 33 -59.85 -38.80 16.75
N GLN A 34 -59.33 -37.83 17.50
CA GLN A 34 -59.31 -36.46 17.03
C GLN A 34 -58.20 -36.36 15.99
N LYS A 35 -58.56 -36.54 14.72
CA LYS A 35 -57.71 -36.19 13.59
C LYS A 35 -57.31 -34.73 13.74
N MET A 36 -56.08 -34.46 14.17
CA MET A 36 -55.48 -33.15 14.00
C MET A 36 -55.52 -32.81 12.50
N PRO A 37 -55.91 -31.58 12.12
CA PRO A 37 -55.89 -31.19 10.72
C PRO A 37 -54.47 -31.37 10.20
N MET A 38 -54.34 -32.09 9.08
CA MET A 38 -53.04 -32.27 8.41
C MET A 38 -52.46 -30.89 8.14
N TRP A 39 -51.38 -30.55 8.85
CA TRP A 39 -50.71 -29.29 8.66
C TRP A 39 -50.05 -29.30 7.26
N PRO A 40 -50.11 -28.22 6.46
CA PRO A 40 -49.81 -28.30 5.02
C PRO A 40 -48.35 -28.61 4.64
N SER A 41 -47.44 -28.78 5.62
CA SER A 41 -46.04 -29.09 5.36
C SER A 41 -45.36 -29.74 6.56
N GLU A 42 -44.61 -30.83 6.34
CA GLU A 42 -43.73 -31.43 7.37
C GLU A 42 -42.60 -30.49 7.82
N ARG A 43 -42.19 -29.52 6.98
CA ARG A 43 -41.05 -28.62 7.27
C ARG A 43 -41.36 -27.51 8.28
N ILE A 44 -42.63 -27.28 8.61
CA ILE A 44 -43.04 -26.17 9.47
C ILE A 44 -43.87 -26.76 10.61
N ALA A 45 -43.40 -26.64 11.85
CA ALA A 45 -44.07 -27.22 13.01
C ALA A 45 -45.43 -26.53 13.29
N PRO A 46 -46.46 -27.27 13.75
CA PRO A 46 -47.76 -26.72 14.10
C PRO A 46 -47.65 -25.94 15.42
N GLY A 47 -47.74 -24.61 15.35
CA GLY A 47 -47.58 -23.75 16.53
C GLY A 47 -47.17 -22.30 16.24
N GLY A 48 -47.47 -21.76 15.06
CA GLY A 48 -47.31 -20.33 14.80
C GLY A 48 -45.86 -19.84 14.64
N SER A 49 -44.93 -20.69 14.20
CA SER A 49 -43.58 -20.25 13.83
C SER A 49 -43.57 -19.56 12.46
N GLY A 50 -44.18 -18.38 12.38
CA GLY A 50 -44.01 -17.44 11.27
C GLY A 50 -42.59 -16.86 11.22
N ALA A 51 -42.31 -15.98 10.26
CA ALA A 51 -41.02 -15.33 10.00
C ALA A 51 -40.35 -14.58 11.18
N PHE A 52 -40.92 -14.65 12.38
CA PHE A 52 -40.50 -13.95 13.60
C PHE A 52 -40.19 -14.89 14.78
N HIS A 53 -40.33 -16.22 14.64
CA HIS A 53 -39.98 -17.18 15.69
C HIS A 53 -38.85 -18.10 15.21
N SER A 54 -37.69 -18.05 15.89
CA SER A 54 -36.58 -18.97 15.66
C SER A 54 -36.86 -20.35 16.26
N ALA A 55 -36.30 -21.39 15.64
CA ALA A 55 -36.34 -22.74 16.21
C ALA A 55 -35.69 -22.72 17.60
N LYS A 56 -36.40 -23.26 18.61
CA LYS A 56 -35.86 -23.36 19.96
C LYS A 56 -34.85 -24.51 20.03
N VAL A 57 -33.69 -24.25 20.62
CA VAL A 57 -32.62 -25.20 20.87
C VAL A 57 -32.54 -25.46 22.37
N GLU A 58 -32.72 -26.70 22.78
CA GLU A 58 -32.55 -27.11 24.18
C GLU A 58 -31.06 -27.36 24.44
N TYR A 59 -30.44 -26.49 25.23
CA TYR A 59 -29.06 -26.69 25.68
C TYR A 59 -29.05 -27.62 26.91
N SER A 60 -28.25 -28.68 26.85
CA SER A 60 -27.94 -29.47 28.06
C SER A 60 -27.28 -28.57 29.11
N LYS A 61 -27.51 -28.86 30.40
CA LYS A 61 -26.96 -28.07 31.52
C LYS A 61 -25.44 -27.99 31.46
N GLU A 62 -24.79 -29.12 31.13
CA GLU A 62 -23.34 -29.20 30.95
C GLU A 62 -22.85 -28.30 29.79
N THR A 63 -23.58 -28.31 28.67
CA THR A 63 -23.28 -27.46 27.51
C THR A 63 -23.46 -25.97 27.83
N ALA A 64 -24.52 -25.61 28.56
CA ALA A 64 -24.77 -24.24 28.96
C ALA A 64 -23.68 -23.71 29.91
N ASP A 65 -23.22 -24.52 30.86
CA ASP A 65 -22.17 -24.14 31.80
C ASP A 65 -20.79 -24.03 31.11
N LEU A 66 -20.50 -24.92 30.16
CA LEU A 66 -19.31 -24.80 29.30
C LEU A 66 -19.33 -23.49 28.49
N ILE A 67 -20.46 -23.16 27.86
CA ILE A 67 -20.59 -21.92 27.07
C ILE A 67 -20.38 -20.70 27.98
N ARG A 68 -20.96 -20.69 29.20
CA ARG A 68 -20.73 -19.61 30.17
C ARG A 68 -19.26 -19.47 30.57
N LEU A 69 -18.55 -20.57 30.73
CA LEU A 69 -17.12 -20.57 31.04
C LEU A 69 -16.32 -19.96 29.86
N LEU A 70 -16.60 -20.39 28.63
CA LEU A 70 -15.98 -19.84 27.42
C LEU A 70 -16.27 -18.34 27.24
N VAL A 71 -17.49 -17.89 27.56
CA VAL A 71 -17.89 -16.47 27.53
C VAL A 71 -17.15 -15.64 28.58
N LYS A 72 -16.86 -16.22 29.75
CA LYS A 72 -16.07 -15.57 30.82
C LYS A 72 -14.60 -15.47 30.46
N GLU A 73 -14.04 -16.50 29.86
CA GLU A 73 -12.62 -16.54 29.46
C GLU A 73 -12.35 -15.73 28.18
N SER A 74 -13.34 -15.60 27.30
CA SER A 74 -13.21 -14.78 26.09
C SER A 74 -13.34 -13.28 26.39
N LYS A 75 -12.49 -12.47 25.75
CA LYS A 75 -12.50 -11.00 25.84
C LYS A 75 -13.63 -10.36 25.01
N MET A 76 -14.86 -10.85 25.14
CA MET A 76 -16.04 -10.33 24.42
C MET A 76 -16.61 -9.07 25.06
N SER A 77 -17.35 -8.26 24.28
CA SER A 77 -18.10 -7.11 24.80
C SER A 77 -19.23 -7.54 25.75
N MET A 78 -19.53 -6.74 26.78
CA MET A 78 -20.61 -7.01 27.75
C MET A 78 -21.98 -7.21 27.09
N MET A 79 -22.23 -6.51 25.98
CA MET A 79 -23.46 -6.65 25.20
C MET A 79 -23.60 -8.03 24.59
N VAL A 80 -22.51 -8.58 24.03
CA VAL A 80 -22.47 -9.93 23.45
C VAL A 80 -22.63 -10.98 24.54
N ARG A 81 -22.02 -10.79 25.71
CA ARG A 81 -22.20 -11.71 26.85
C ARG A 81 -23.66 -11.81 27.28
N LYS A 82 -24.34 -10.68 27.42
CA LYS A 82 -25.77 -10.64 27.77
C LYS A 82 -26.63 -11.32 26.71
N GLN A 83 -26.36 -11.07 25.43
CA GLN A 83 -27.09 -11.69 24.34
C GLN A 83 -26.94 -13.22 24.36
N ILE A 84 -25.74 -13.75 24.58
CA ILE A 84 -25.50 -15.19 24.70
C ILE A 84 -26.22 -15.77 25.94
N ASP A 85 -26.16 -15.08 27.08
CA ASP A 85 -26.87 -15.53 28.30
C ASP A 85 -28.39 -15.55 28.12
N GLU A 86 -28.95 -14.59 27.36
CA GLU A 86 -30.36 -14.55 26.99
C GLU A 86 -30.73 -15.69 26.05
N SER A 87 -29.91 -15.97 25.03
CA SER A 87 -30.10 -17.12 24.13
C SER A 87 -30.09 -18.45 24.90
N LEU A 88 -29.18 -18.60 25.87
CA LEU A 88 -29.11 -19.80 26.72
C LEU A 88 -30.33 -19.95 27.66
N ARG A 89 -30.97 -18.85 28.08
CA ARG A 89 -32.17 -18.87 28.94
C ARG A 89 -33.45 -19.14 28.16
N ASN A 90 -33.58 -18.52 26.98
CA ASN A 90 -34.77 -18.60 26.14
C ASN A 90 -34.78 -19.84 25.24
N GLY A 91 -33.65 -20.55 25.15
CA GLY A 91 -33.46 -21.68 24.25
C GLY A 91 -33.40 -21.21 22.79
N GLU A 92 -32.79 -20.06 22.53
CA GLU A 92 -32.58 -19.57 21.16
C GLU A 92 -31.18 -19.97 20.66
N PRO A 93 -30.99 -20.16 19.35
CA PRO A 93 -29.68 -20.45 18.79
C PRO A 93 -28.70 -19.29 19.07
N LEU A 94 -27.41 -19.63 19.26
CA LEU A 94 -26.36 -18.65 19.48
C LEU A 94 -26.28 -17.64 18.31
N PRO A 95 -25.99 -16.35 18.58
CA PRO A 95 -25.88 -15.34 17.54
C PRO A 95 -24.73 -15.65 16.58
N LEU A 96 -24.98 -15.50 15.28
CA LEU A 96 -23.94 -15.63 14.27
C LEU A 96 -22.93 -14.48 14.38
N PRO A 97 -21.63 -14.73 14.17
CA PRO A 97 -20.63 -13.67 14.16
C PRO A 97 -20.95 -12.67 13.04
N GLU A 98 -21.09 -11.39 13.40
CA GLU A 98 -21.25 -10.33 12.41
C GLU A 98 -20.02 -10.30 11.50
N PRO A 99 -20.18 -10.23 10.16
CA PRO A 99 -19.05 -10.02 9.29
C PRO A 99 -18.35 -8.70 9.69
N PRO A 100 -17.01 -8.64 9.61
CA PRO A 100 -16.30 -7.40 9.89
C PRO A 100 -16.86 -6.30 9.00
N ARG A 101 -17.29 -5.20 9.62
CA ARG A 101 -17.84 -4.05 8.88
C ARG A 101 -16.78 -3.60 7.87
N PRO A 102 -17.08 -3.54 6.57
CA PRO A 102 -16.15 -3.00 5.60
C PRO A 102 -15.80 -1.57 6.00
N ASN A 103 -14.51 -1.25 6.04
CA ASN A 103 -14.04 0.08 6.41
C ASN A 103 -14.28 1.07 5.26
N THR A 104 -15.50 1.60 5.16
CA THR A 104 -15.92 2.56 4.13
C THR A 104 -15.50 4.01 4.41
N LYS A 105 -14.64 4.25 5.40
CA LYS A 105 -14.15 5.61 5.73
C LYS A 105 -13.07 6.09 4.77
N ASN A 106 -12.34 5.18 4.14
CA ASN A 106 -11.26 5.49 3.18
C ASN A 106 -11.67 5.15 1.74
N ASP A 107 -12.96 5.03 1.47
CA ASP A 107 -13.46 4.65 0.16
C ASP A 107 -13.47 5.90 -0.74
N VAL A 108 -12.55 5.95 -1.70
CA VAL A 108 -12.40 7.07 -2.65
C VAL A 108 -13.72 7.33 -3.39
N ASP A 109 -14.49 6.26 -3.60
CA ASP A 109 -15.79 6.30 -4.24
C ASP A 109 -16.83 7.06 -3.39
N ARG A 110 -16.69 7.08 -2.06
CA ARG A 110 -17.64 7.77 -1.18
C ARG A 110 -17.49 9.29 -1.23
N GLU A 111 -16.26 9.79 -1.22
CA GLU A 111 -16.00 11.24 -1.36
C GLU A 111 -16.39 11.74 -2.75
N THR A 112 -16.08 10.97 -3.79
CA THR A 112 -16.46 11.31 -5.17
C THR A 112 -17.98 11.30 -5.34
N LEU A 113 -18.70 10.32 -4.78
CA LEU A 113 -20.17 10.31 -4.77
C LEU A 113 -20.75 11.52 -4.02
N ALA A 114 -20.19 11.91 -2.88
CA ALA A 114 -20.66 13.08 -2.14
C ALA A 114 -20.46 14.40 -2.93
N ILE A 115 -19.34 14.52 -3.66
CA ILE A 115 -19.10 15.66 -4.58
C ILE A 115 -20.12 15.65 -5.71
N LEU A 116 -20.38 14.49 -6.32
CA LEU A 116 -21.35 14.33 -7.39
C LEU A 116 -22.78 14.62 -6.93
N GLU A 117 -23.17 14.20 -5.73
CA GLU A 117 -24.47 14.53 -5.13
C GLU A 117 -24.62 16.03 -4.86
N ARG A 118 -23.57 16.68 -4.35
CA ARG A 118 -23.56 18.13 -4.17
C ARG A 118 -23.70 18.85 -5.52
N ALA A 119 -23.00 18.40 -6.54
CA ALA A 119 -23.10 18.95 -7.89
C ALA A 119 -24.50 18.72 -8.49
N ARG A 120 -25.08 17.53 -8.31
CA ARG A 120 -26.44 17.21 -8.76
C ARG A 120 -27.50 18.07 -8.08
N ASN A 121 -27.30 18.38 -6.80
CA ASN A 121 -28.21 19.21 -6.01
C ASN A 121 -27.92 20.72 -6.16
N ALA A 122 -26.83 21.10 -6.83
CA ALA A 122 -26.48 22.49 -7.10
C ALA A 122 -27.37 23.06 -8.23
N LYS A 123 -28.55 23.56 -7.86
CA LYS A 123 -29.39 24.34 -8.77
C LYS A 123 -28.79 25.75 -8.93
N ARG A 124 -28.83 26.30 -10.16
CA ARG A 124 -28.46 27.70 -10.41
C ARG A 124 -29.41 28.60 -9.62
N LYS A 125 -28.86 29.49 -8.79
CA LYS A 125 -29.63 30.50 -8.05
C LYS A 125 -29.93 31.69 -8.96
N ASN A 126 -31.11 32.29 -8.80
CA ASN A 126 -31.44 33.54 -9.49
C ASN A 126 -30.66 34.71 -8.87
N LEU A 127 -30.46 35.80 -9.63
CA LEU A 127 -29.71 36.99 -9.16
C LEU A 127 -30.20 37.48 -7.79
N ARG A 128 -31.52 37.63 -7.61
CA ARG A 128 -32.14 38.03 -6.34
C ARG A 128 -31.80 37.10 -5.17
N GLN A 129 -31.67 35.79 -5.42
CA GLN A 129 -31.27 34.83 -4.39
C GLN A 129 -29.78 34.94 -4.05
N ILE A 130 -28.93 35.26 -5.02
CA ILE A 130 -27.49 35.48 -4.81
C ILE A 130 -27.27 36.75 -3.99
N GLU A 131 -27.95 37.84 -4.34
CA GLU A 131 -27.93 39.11 -3.60
C GLU A 131 -28.48 38.94 -2.17
N ALA A 132 -29.63 38.29 -2.01
CA ALA A 132 -30.23 38.01 -0.70
C ALA A 132 -29.33 37.12 0.17
N SER A 133 -28.58 36.19 -0.43
CA SER A 133 -27.61 35.37 0.30
C SER A 133 -26.38 36.15 0.78
N GLY A 134 -26.20 37.39 0.33
CA GLY A 134 -25.06 38.23 0.72
C GLY A 134 -23.74 37.79 0.08
N ALA A 135 -23.76 36.98 -0.98
CA ALA A 135 -22.55 36.43 -1.61
C ALA A 135 -21.57 37.50 -2.12
N TYR A 136 -22.08 38.68 -2.49
CA TYR A 136 -21.27 39.81 -2.96
C TYR A 136 -20.70 40.68 -1.82
N LYS A 137 -21.11 40.44 -0.56
CA LYS A 137 -20.58 41.16 0.58
C LYS A 137 -19.27 40.50 0.99
N LEU A 138 -18.14 41.18 0.80
CA LEU A 138 -16.86 40.73 1.35
C LEU A 138 -16.97 40.72 2.87
N SER A 139 -16.78 39.54 3.47
CA SER A 139 -16.59 39.44 4.92
C SER A 139 -15.20 39.96 5.29
N TYR A 140 -15.09 40.59 6.46
CA TYR A 140 -13.79 40.96 6.99
C TYR A 140 -12.94 39.71 7.22
N TYR A 141 -11.67 39.76 6.83
CA TYR A 141 -10.76 38.63 7.03
C TYR A 141 -10.66 38.31 8.52
N ARG A 142 -11.04 37.08 8.89
CA ARG A 142 -10.89 36.56 10.24
C ARG A 142 -9.81 35.49 10.21
N PRO A 143 -8.69 35.67 10.93
CA PRO A 143 -7.71 34.60 11.11
C PRO A 143 -8.41 33.35 11.67
N PRO A 144 -7.95 32.14 11.31
CA PRO A 144 -8.47 30.92 11.92
C PRO A 144 -8.32 31.00 13.44
N ALA A 145 -9.30 30.46 14.18
CA ALA A 145 -9.31 30.47 15.64
C ALA A 145 -8.17 29.63 16.25
N ASP A 146 -7.55 28.77 15.46
CA ASP A 146 -6.38 28.01 15.88
C ASP A 146 -5.17 28.95 15.99
N ASN A 147 -4.75 29.22 17.23
CA ASN A 147 -3.50 29.94 17.54
C ASN A 147 -2.24 29.10 17.24
N ARG A 148 -2.33 28.17 16.28
CA ARG A 148 -1.21 27.34 15.88
C ARG A 148 -0.33 28.15 14.94
N MET A 149 0.94 28.26 15.29
CA MET A 149 1.94 28.84 14.40
C MET A 149 1.89 28.17 13.02
N ALA A 150 1.92 28.97 11.96
CA ALA A 150 1.94 28.47 10.60
C ALA A 150 3.15 27.54 10.42
N GLY A 151 2.89 26.29 9.99
CA GLY A 151 3.94 25.31 9.75
C GLY A 151 4.91 25.76 8.65
N GLU A 152 6.10 25.17 8.61
CA GLU A 152 7.13 25.51 7.62
C GLU A 152 6.64 25.38 6.17
N LYS A 153 5.77 24.39 5.90
CA LYS A 153 5.12 24.24 4.58
C LYS A 153 4.29 25.45 4.18
N ALA A 154 3.52 26.02 5.11
CA ALA A 154 2.69 27.20 4.84
C ALA A 154 3.55 28.45 4.64
N LYS A 155 4.62 28.59 5.43
CA LYS A 155 5.61 29.67 5.26
C LYS A 155 6.29 29.59 3.90
N SER A 156 6.75 28.40 3.53
CA SER A 156 7.36 28.11 2.24
C SER A 156 6.40 28.44 1.09
N GLN A 157 5.17 27.92 1.14
CA GLN A 157 4.15 28.22 0.14
C GLN A 157 3.89 29.71 -0.01
N LEU A 158 3.81 30.46 1.09
CA LEU A 158 3.69 31.92 1.06
C LEU A 158 4.90 32.58 0.39
N GLN A 159 6.12 32.18 0.75
CA GLN A 159 7.35 32.70 0.15
C GLN A 159 7.37 32.51 -1.38
N PHE A 160 7.08 31.30 -1.86
CA PHE A 160 7.00 31.01 -3.30
C PHE A 160 5.92 31.85 -3.98
N THR A 161 4.73 31.93 -3.38
CA THR A 161 3.60 32.73 -3.90
C THR A 161 3.96 34.21 -4.03
N MET A 162 4.59 34.79 -3.00
CA MET A 162 5.05 36.19 -3.01
C MET A 162 6.16 36.43 -4.02
N ALA A 163 7.01 35.44 -4.26
CA ALA A 163 8.03 35.46 -5.30
C ALA A 163 7.48 35.20 -6.71
N GLY A 164 6.17 34.96 -6.87
CA GLY A 164 5.55 34.63 -8.16
C GLY A 164 5.96 33.26 -8.72
N THR A 165 6.47 32.38 -7.87
CA THR A 165 6.93 31.03 -8.23
C THR A 165 6.06 29.97 -7.55
N HIS A 166 6.04 28.75 -8.08
CA HIS A 166 5.28 27.65 -7.48
C HIS A 166 6.21 26.80 -6.60
N LEU A 167 5.73 26.41 -5.41
CA LEU A 167 6.42 25.48 -4.54
C LEU A 167 6.61 24.15 -5.29
N PRO A 168 7.85 23.69 -5.58
CA PRO A 168 8.07 22.43 -6.27
C PRO A 168 7.42 21.28 -5.49
N ASP A 169 6.74 20.38 -6.21
CA ASP A 169 6.14 19.21 -5.61
C ASP A 169 7.24 18.31 -5.03
N PRO A 170 7.23 18.01 -3.71
CA PRO A 170 8.23 17.13 -3.10
C PRO A 170 8.26 15.72 -3.70
N ALA A 171 7.21 15.28 -4.40
CA ALA A 171 7.21 14.02 -5.13
C ALA A 171 8.07 14.05 -6.40
N ILE A 172 8.27 15.23 -6.99
CA ILE A 172 9.07 15.41 -8.20
C ILE A 172 10.53 15.58 -7.80
N LYS A 173 11.32 14.52 -7.99
CA LYS A 173 12.78 14.59 -7.78
C LYS A 173 13.38 15.59 -8.76
N PRO A 174 14.21 16.55 -8.30
CA PRO A 174 14.89 17.46 -9.21
C PRO A 174 15.76 16.64 -10.16
N ARG A 175 15.68 16.97 -11.46
CA ARG A 175 16.50 16.33 -12.49
C ARG A 175 17.97 16.58 -12.12
N ARG A 176 18.74 15.51 -11.89
CA ARG A 176 20.18 15.61 -11.65
C ARG A 176 20.80 16.36 -12.82
N ARG A 177 21.52 17.45 -12.53
CA ARG A 177 22.34 18.10 -13.54
C ARG A 177 23.36 17.06 -14.04
N PRO A 178 23.55 16.91 -15.36
CA PRO A 178 24.60 16.04 -15.86
C PRO A 178 25.93 16.50 -15.23
N ARG A 179 26.70 15.55 -14.71
CA ARG A 179 28.04 15.83 -14.23
C ARG A 179 28.84 16.31 -15.45
N GLU A 180 29.38 17.52 -15.37
CA GLU A 180 30.36 17.98 -16.34
C GLU A 180 31.61 17.11 -16.13
N GLU A 181 31.72 16.03 -16.90
CA GLU A 181 32.98 15.30 -17.02
C GLU A 181 33.95 16.24 -17.72
N GLN A 182 35.00 16.65 -17.01
CA GLN A 182 36.12 17.33 -17.64
C GLN A 182 36.62 16.41 -18.76
N LEU A 183 36.44 16.85 -20.00
CA LEU A 183 36.84 16.12 -21.19
C LEU A 183 38.37 16.19 -21.30
N VAL A 184 39.06 15.38 -20.51
CA VAL A 184 40.51 15.19 -20.69
C VAL A 184 40.68 14.55 -22.07
N THR A 185 41.35 15.25 -22.97
CA THR A 185 41.55 14.75 -24.32
C THR A 185 42.67 13.72 -24.35
N GLU A 186 42.69 12.88 -25.39
CA GLU A 186 43.77 11.90 -25.58
C GLU A 186 45.13 12.60 -25.81
N GLU A 187 45.11 13.83 -26.33
CA GLU A 187 46.27 14.70 -26.52
C GLU A 187 46.83 15.18 -25.17
N ASP A 188 45.96 15.59 -24.23
CA ASP A 188 46.36 16.00 -22.88
C ASP A 188 47.08 14.86 -22.14
N LEU A 189 46.60 13.62 -22.31
CA LEU A 189 47.22 12.43 -21.72
C LEU A 189 48.59 12.13 -22.33
N ILE A 190 48.77 12.35 -23.63
CA ILE A 190 50.07 12.18 -24.29
C ILE A 190 51.07 13.22 -23.77
N ASN A 191 50.64 14.48 -23.65
CA ASN A 191 51.48 15.55 -23.12
C ASN A 191 51.94 15.24 -21.67
N GLU A 192 51.03 14.79 -20.81
CA GLU A 192 51.38 14.37 -19.45
C GLU A 192 52.42 13.24 -19.44
N LEU A 193 52.30 12.24 -20.33
CA LEU A 193 53.26 11.14 -20.42
C LEU A 193 54.63 11.60 -20.93
N LEU A 194 54.68 12.59 -21.82
CA LEU A 194 55.93 13.20 -22.27
C LEU A 194 56.62 13.97 -21.14
N ASP A 195 55.86 14.73 -20.36
CA ASP A 195 56.38 15.43 -19.18
C ASP A 195 56.96 14.44 -18.17
N GLN A 196 56.26 13.34 -17.90
CA GLN A 196 56.77 12.28 -17.03
C GLN A 196 58.05 11.62 -17.57
N ILE A 197 58.18 11.46 -18.89
CA ILE A 197 59.43 10.93 -19.49
C ILE A 197 60.58 11.92 -19.27
N ASN A 198 60.34 13.21 -19.49
CA ASN A 198 61.34 14.25 -19.26
C ASN A 198 61.77 14.31 -17.79
N GLU A 199 60.82 14.29 -16.85
CA GLU A 199 61.11 14.25 -15.41
C GLU A 199 62.00 13.05 -15.05
N ARG A 200 61.72 11.87 -15.63
CA ARG A 200 62.51 10.66 -15.37
C ARG A 200 63.90 10.71 -15.99
N ALA A 201 64.03 11.32 -17.17
CA ALA A 201 65.32 11.54 -17.80
C ALA A 201 66.17 12.52 -16.97
N GLU A 202 65.59 13.64 -16.56
CA GLU A 202 66.24 14.65 -15.70
C GLU A 202 66.65 14.04 -14.36
N TRP A 203 65.75 13.29 -13.71
CA TRP A 203 66.07 12.61 -12.46
C TRP A 203 67.23 11.61 -12.62
N LEU A 204 67.30 10.88 -13.74
CA LEU A 204 68.42 9.99 -14.02
C LEU A 204 69.74 10.77 -14.17
N THR A 205 69.72 11.92 -14.84
CA THR A 205 70.92 12.78 -14.94
C THR A 205 71.37 13.28 -13.57
N GLU A 206 70.44 13.61 -12.68
CA GLU A 206 70.73 14.00 -11.31
C GLU A 206 71.36 12.85 -10.53
N MET A 207 70.79 11.63 -10.62
CA MET A 207 71.36 10.44 -9.96
C MET A 207 72.72 10.04 -10.53
N GLU A 208 72.97 10.29 -11.81
CA GLU A 208 74.28 10.08 -12.46
C GLU A 208 75.32 11.07 -11.93
N SER A 209 74.94 12.34 -11.73
CA SER A 209 75.81 13.34 -11.12
C SER A 209 76.23 12.96 -9.69
N MET A 210 75.33 12.28 -8.96
CA MET A 210 75.59 11.74 -7.61
C MET A 210 76.27 10.36 -7.61
N GLY A 211 76.64 9.82 -8.78
CA GLY A 211 77.33 8.53 -8.92
C GLY A 211 76.46 7.29 -8.72
N GLN A 212 75.15 7.45 -8.51
CA GLN A 212 74.19 6.35 -8.30
C GLN A 212 73.53 5.86 -9.60
N GLY A 213 73.94 6.38 -10.76
CA GLY A 213 73.33 6.04 -12.06
C GLY A 213 73.29 4.55 -12.38
N LYS A 214 74.31 3.76 -12.01
CA LYS A 214 74.33 2.30 -12.29
C LYS A 214 73.17 1.54 -11.63
N LYS A 215 72.70 2.02 -10.47
CA LYS A 215 71.61 1.40 -9.71
C LYS A 215 70.25 1.66 -10.36
N TYR A 216 70.02 2.89 -10.82
CA TYR A 216 68.70 3.34 -11.27
C TYR A 216 68.52 3.35 -12.80
N ARG A 217 69.60 3.27 -13.58
CA ARG A 217 69.55 3.13 -15.05
C ARG A 217 68.58 2.05 -15.56
N PRO A 218 68.58 0.81 -15.05
CA PRO A 218 67.67 -0.22 -15.58
C PRO A 218 66.20 0.12 -15.29
N GLU A 219 65.91 0.58 -14.07
CA GLU A 219 64.56 0.92 -13.62
C GLU A 219 63.99 2.10 -14.40
N ILE A 220 64.77 3.18 -14.56
CA ILE A 220 64.31 4.36 -15.31
C ILE A 220 64.12 4.05 -16.80
N ARG A 221 64.97 3.21 -17.39
CA ARG A 221 64.78 2.74 -18.78
C ARG A 221 63.48 1.98 -18.94
N GLU A 222 63.13 1.14 -17.98
CA GLU A 222 61.86 0.41 -18.00
C GLU A 222 60.66 1.36 -17.87
N GLN A 223 60.72 2.32 -16.95
CA GLN A 223 59.68 3.34 -16.74
C GLN A 223 59.47 4.23 -17.98
N ILE A 224 60.54 4.62 -18.67
CA ILE A 224 60.48 5.38 -19.92
C ILE A 224 59.90 4.50 -21.04
N ALA A 225 60.34 3.25 -21.16
CA ALA A 225 59.83 2.32 -22.18
C ALA A 225 58.33 2.03 -21.98
N GLU A 226 57.87 1.92 -20.73
CA GLU A 226 56.45 1.75 -20.41
C GLU A 226 55.61 2.94 -20.88
N ARG A 227 56.05 4.17 -20.58
CA ARG A 227 55.36 5.40 -20.99
C ARG A 227 55.34 5.58 -22.50
N LEU A 228 56.45 5.27 -23.18
CA LEU A 228 56.51 5.26 -24.66
C LEU A 228 55.53 4.26 -25.27
N ARG A 229 55.42 3.04 -24.74
CA ARG A 229 54.42 2.06 -25.19
C ARG A 229 52.99 2.58 -24.99
N ARG A 230 52.73 3.29 -23.90
CA ARG A 230 51.43 3.88 -23.61
C ARG A 230 51.09 5.02 -24.57
N ILE A 231 52.05 5.89 -24.90
CA ILE A 231 51.90 6.92 -25.94
C ILE A 231 51.55 6.26 -27.28
N GLN A 232 52.32 5.26 -27.72
CA GLN A 232 52.05 4.55 -28.97
C GLN A 232 50.66 3.92 -29.04
N ALA A 233 50.16 3.38 -27.91
CA ALA A 233 48.81 2.84 -27.83
C ALA A 233 47.74 3.93 -27.98
N LEU A 234 47.94 5.10 -27.36
CA LEU A 234 47.04 6.25 -27.52
C LEU A 234 47.06 6.81 -28.94
N GLU A 235 48.24 6.97 -29.54
CA GLU A 235 48.37 7.41 -30.95
C GLU A 235 47.69 6.43 -31.91
N SER A 236 47.85 5.12 -31.68
CA SER A 236 47.17 4.10 -32.46
C SER A 236 45.65 4.20 -32.31
N LYS A 237 45.16 4.43 -31.09
CA LYS A 237 43.74 4.62 -30.82
C LYS A 237 43.20 5.88 -31.50
N MET A 238 43.92 6.99 -31.43
CA MET A 238 43.58 8.24 -32.13
C MET A 238 43.51 8.04 -33.64
N LYS A 239 44.51 7.35 -34.21
CA LYS A 239 44.55 7.01 -35.64
C LYS A 239 43.37 6.14 -36.05
N MET A 240 43.05 5.11 -35.27
CA MET A 240 41.87 4.26 -35.51
C MET A 240 40.56 5.04 -35.43
N LYS A 241 40.46 5.98 -34.48
CA LYS A 241 39.29 6.88 -34.33
C LYS A 241 39.16 7.84 -35.51
N SER A 242 40.27 8.40 -36.00
CA SER A 242 40.27 9.30 -37.17
C SER A 242 39.94 8.57 -38.48
N ASP A 243 40.33 7.30 -38.61
CA ASP A 243 40.09 6.46 -39.78
C ASP A 243 38.68 5.81 -39.77
N GLY A 244 37.82 6.19 -38.80
CA GLY A 244 36.45 5.68 -38.67
C GLY A 244 36.34 4.23 -38.21
N GLY A 245 37.46 3.62 -37.79
CA GLY A 245 37.55 2.22 -37.35
C GLY A 245 37.02 1.99 -35.94
N PHE A 246 35.71 2.14 -35.72
CA PHE A 246 35.07 1.54 -34.55
C PHE A 246 35.06 0.02 -34.71
N ARG A 247 36.07 -0.67 -34.16
CA ARG A 247 35.90 -2.09 -33.82
C ARG A 247 35.06 -2.14 -32.55
N PHE A 248 33.77 -2.37 -32.70
CA PHE A 248 32.93 -2.87 -31.63
C PHE A 248 33.54 -4.20 -31.18
N VAL A 249 34.14 -4.20 -30.00
CA VAL A 249 34.39 -5.41 -29.24
C VAL A 249 33.69 -5.18 -27.91
N ASP A 250 32.62 -5.96 -27.70
CA ASP A 250 31.78 -6.01 -26.50
C ASP A 250 32.60 -6.32 -25.23
#